data_AF-N0BE44-F1
#
_entry.id   AF-N0BE44-F1
#
_cell.length_a   1.000
_cell.length_b   1.000
_cell.length_c   1.000
_cell.angle_alpha   90.00
_cell.angle_beta   90.00
_cell.angle_gamma   90.00
#
_symmetry.space_group_name_H-M   'P 1'
#
loop_
_entity.id
_entity.type
_entity.pdbx_description
1 polymer ?
#
loop_
_entity_poly.entity_id
_entity_poly.type
_entity_poly.pdbx_seq_one_letter_code
_entity_poly.pdbx_strand_id
1 'polypeptide(L)'
;MTGRGLCETENDLNAGIESENRGTAASVRIGPGGEPVLGARDTRVAEVVHACHSVSIDQGLETLAIPGLTRLTLEPVLQYCAGLKCIEDRVTCPGCKRRTEAQGIETLDQFILSKKEIVVGDGRVRLKGEGTETIKTPCLESLAKQWSGENYWFWARRVIRKLRHGLRRAHMKGEPVAGEGETPSVILMEPQLADNIGMVARACANFGLDDLRLVNPRDGWPNEKARIAASGANYVIDDARPFEKLEDSIADLNWVGATTARQRDMRKPVLTPEQAIAEVRTRIARGERCGILFGRERNGLETSEVANADALIMIPVNSRFASLNLAQAVLLLGYEWMRGDAGRSLGRVTTYEKPLNEGLYMGRDRPATKEELVGLFEHLERELEANGFFNPAHRKAVVAQNLRTLLTRMNATEQEVRTLRGIVATLAQGKGKARKGAQ
;
A
#
# COMPACT_ATOMS: atom_id res chain seq x y z
N MET A 1 -50.94 19.04 -9.98
CA MET A 1 -52.04 18.68 -9.07
C MET A 1 -51.84 17.23 -8.64
N THR A 2 -51.61 17.05 -7.33
CA THR A 2 -51.98 15.89 -6.47
C THR A 2 -52.60 14.66 -7.17
N GLY A 3 -52.27 13.40 -6.90
CA GLY A 3 -51.49 12.76 -5.85
C GLY A 3 -51.96 11.30 -5.70
N ARG A 4 -51.01 10.41 -5.34
CA ARG A 4 -51.12 9.12 -4.61
C ARG A 4 -52.15 8.05 -5.02
N GLY A 5 -51.63 6.83 -5.22
CA GLY A 5 -52.05 5.68 -4.41
C GLY A 5 -52.36 4.38 -5.16
N LEU A 6 -51.34 3.55 -5.42
CA LEU A 6 -51.50 2.09 -5.60
C LEU A 6 -50.29 1.41 -4.92
N CYS A 7 -50.55 0.69 -3.83
CA CYS A 7 -49.58 -0.20 -3.17
C CYS A 7 -50.34 -1.33 -2.48
N GLU A 8 -50.56 -2.40 -3.23
CA GLU A 8 -50.93 -3.78 -2.87
C GLU A 8 -50.37 -4.57 -4.09
N THR A 9 -49.52 -5.59 -4.03
CA THR A 9 -49.30 -6.70 -3.09
C THR A 9 -47.93 -7.32 -3.41
N GLU A 10 -47.01 -7.48 -2.46
CA GLU A 10 -45.85 -8.38 -2.60
C GLU A 10 -45.18 -8.64 -1.23
N ASN A 11 -45.95 -9.13 -0.26
CA ASN A 11 -45.46 -9.31 1.11
C ASN A 11 -45.89 -10.65 1.74
N ASP A 12 -45.73 -11.76 1.00
CA ASP A 12 -46.03 -13.12 1.49
C ASP A 12 -45.03 -14.20 1.02
N LEU A 13 -43.76 -13.83 0.77
CA LEU A 13 -42.71 -14.79 0.41
C LEU A 13 -41.45 -14.78 1.30
N ASN A 14 -41.43 -14.00 2.38
CA ASN A 14 -40.24 -13.88 3.26
C ASN A 14 -40.44 -14.39 4.71
N ALA A 15 -41.55 -15.03 5.05
CA ALA A 15 -41.83 -15.49 6.41
C ALA A 15 -41.42 -16.96 6.71
N GLY A 16 -40.60 -17.58 5.84
CA GLY A 16 -40.30 -19.02 5.90
C GLY A 16 -38.84 -19.44 6.13
N ILE A 17 -37.90 -18.51 6.36
CA ILE A 17 -36.46 -18.84 6.50
C ILE A 17 -35.83 -18.12 7.71
N GLU A 18 -36.55 -18.02 8.83
CA GLU A 18 -36.00 -17.41 10.07
C GLU A 18 -36.06 -18.29 11.33
N SER A 19 -36.33 -19.59 11.23
CA SER A 19 -36.51 -20.44 12.43
C SER A 19 -35.56 -21.62 12.62
N GLU A 20 -34.49 -21.80 11.84
CA GLU A 20 -33.54 -22.92 12.05
C GLU A 20 -32.07 -22.54 11.85
N ASN A 21 -31.50 -21.72 12.76
CA ASN A 21 -30.08 -21.83 13.14
C ASN A 21 -29.70 -20.94 14.35
N ARG A 22 -30.30 -21.19 15.53
CA ARG A 22 -29.68 -20.75 16.80
C ARG A 22 -28.70 -21.82 17.28
N GLY A 23 -27.64 -22.06 16.49
CA GLY A 23 -26.47 -22.76 16.98
C GLY A 23 -25.79 -21.89 18.04
N THR A 24 -25.59 -22.40 19.25
CA THR A 24 -24.82 -21.77 20.32
C THR A 24 -23.49 -21.25 19.77
N ALA A 25 -23.26 -19.94 19.85
CA ALA A 25 -22.00 -19.32 19.43
C ALA A 25 -20.82 -19.98 20.18
N ALA A 26 -19.73 -20.29 19.46
CA ALA A 26 -18.53 -20.84 20.06
C ALA A 26 -17.92 -19.84 21.08
N SER A 27 -18.09 -20.10 22.38
CA SER A 27 -17.55 -19.29 23.47
C SER A 27 -16.24 -19.87 24.00
N VAL A 28 -15.26 -19.01 24.29
CA VAL A 28 -14.01 -19.42 24.95
C VAL A 28 -14.30 -19.81 26.40
N ARG A 29 -13.79 -20.97 26.83
CA ARG A 29 -13.80 -21.43 28.22
C ARG A 29 -12.41 -21.90 28.65
N ILE A 30 -12.20 -22.04 29.95
CA ILE A 30 -10.94 -22.59 30.46
C ILE A 30 -11.06 -24.12 30.49
N GLY A 31 -10.14 -24.79 29.80
CA GLY A 31 -10.05 -26.24 29.75
C GLY A 31 -9.43 -26.83 31.02
N PRO A 32 -9.49 -28.16 31.18
CA PRO A 32 -8.96 -28.86 32.36
C PRO A 32 -7.44 -28.67 32.54
N GLY A 33 -6.70 -28.35 31.47
CA GLY A 33 -5.27 -28.03 31.50
C GLY A 33 -4.92 -26.57 31.85
N GLY A 34 -5.91 -25.73 32.17
CA GLY A 34 -5.68 -24.29 32.42
C GLY A 34 -5.41 -23.49 31.15
N GLU A 35 -5.96 -23.95 30.03
CA GLU A 35 -5.76 -23.38 28.69
C GLU A 35 -7.08 -22.82 28.17
N PRO A 36 -7.10 -21.72 27.42
CA PRO A 36 -8.33 -21.23 26.81
C PRO A 36 -8.69 -22.10 25.58
N VAL A 37 -9.87 -22.70 25.62
CA VAL A 37 -10.34 -23.71 24.65
C VAL A 37 -11.77 -23.44 24.17
N LEU A 38 -12.14 -24.09 23.06
CA LEU A 38 -13.42 -23.97 22.37
C LEU A 38 -14.00 -25.35 22.00
N GLY A 39 -15.33 -25.41 21.93
CA GLY A 39 -16.06 -26.58 21.45
C GLY A 39 -15.98 -27.80 22.39
N ALA A 40 -16.53 -28.92 21.92
CA ALA A 40 -16.55 -30.18 22.67
C ALA A 40 -15.20 -30.90 22.68
N ARG A 41 -14.32 -30.60 21.71
CA ARG A 41 -12.98 -31.20 21.57
C ARG A 41 -11.87 -30.42 22.29
N ASP A 42 -12.21 -29.43 23.10
CA ASP A 42 -11.23 -28.57 23.81
C ASP A 42 -10.16 -27.98 22.86
N THR A 43 -10.57 -27.51 21.68
CA THR A 43 -9.62 -26.92 20.71
C THR A 43 -9.08 -25.61 21.23
N ARG A 44 -7.76 -25.43 21.23
CA ARG A 44 -7.14 -24.28 21.89
C ARG A 44 -7.36 -23.01 21.08
N VAL A 45 -7.54 -21.88 21.76
CA VAL A 45 -7.65 -20.57 21.08
C VAL A 45 -6.44 -20.30 20.17
N ALA A 46 -5.23 -20.67 20.61
CA ALA A 46 -4.03 -20.55 19.79
C ALA A 46 -4.07 -21.38 18.49
N GLU A 47 -4.66 -22.56 18.52
CA GLU A 47 -4.83 -23.41 17.32
C GLU A 47 -5.83 -22.79 16.35
N VAL A 48 -6.91 -22.20 16.86
CA VAL A 48 -7.88 -21.47 16.04
C VAL A 48 -7.23 -20.26 15.37
N VAL A 49 -6.47 -19.48 16.13
CA VAL A 49 -5.72 -18.33 15.62
C VAL A 49 -4.70 -18.77 14.57
N HIS A 50 -3.95 -19.84 14.83
CA HIS A 50 -2.97 -20.38 13.90
C HIS A 50 -3.62 -20.81 12.59
N ALA A 51 -4.66 -21.66 12.66
CA ALA A 51 -5.35 -22.15 11.47
C ALA A 51 -5.94 -21.00 10.63
N CYS A 52 -6.61 -20.03 11.25
CA CYS A 52 -7.19 -18.89 10.53
C CYS A 52 -6.14 -17.85 10.05
N HIS A 53 -4.91 -17.92 10.56
CA HIS A 53 -3.81 -17.09 10.10
C HIS A 53 -3.06 -17.76 8.94
N SER A 54 -2.64 -19.01 9.12
CA SER A 54 -1.74 -19.76 8.24
C SER A 54 -2.36 -20.01 6.87
N VAL A 55 -3.68 -20.09 6.79
CA VAL A 55 -4.45 -20.22 5.54
C VAL A 55 -5.53 -19.13 5.45
N SER A 56 -6.44 -19.24 4.48
CA SER A 56 -7.63 -18.37 4.45
C SER A 56 -8.50 -18.61 5.68
N ILE A 57 -9.31 -17.63 6.08
CA ILE A 57 -10.23 -17.79 7.21
C ILE A 57 -11.16 -18.98 6.95
N ASP A 58 -11.68 -19.09 5.73
CA ASP A 58 -12.67 -20.11 5.40
C ASP A 58 -12.05 -21.52 5.39
N GLN A 59 -10.85 -21.68 4.85
CA GLN A 59 -10.12 -22.96 4.89
C GLN A 59 -9.65 -23.34 6.30
N GLY A 60 -9.26 -22.34 7.11
CA GLY A 60 -8.90 -22.55 8.51
C GLY A 60 -10.10 -23.03 9.32
N LEU A 61 -11.27 -22.41 9.13
CA LEU A 61 -12.52 -22.82 9.77
C LEU A 61 -12.96 -24.23 9.34
N GLU A 62 -12.87 -24.53 8.04
CA GLU A 62 -13.19 -25.86 7.49
C GLU A 62 -12.29 -26.95 8.08
N THR A 63 -10.98 -26.68 8.16
CA THR A 63 -9.99 -27.63 8.73
C THR A 63 -10.26 -27.93 10.20
N LEU A 64 -10.62 -26.90 10.97
CA LEU A 64 -10.93 -27.05 12.40
C LEU A 64 -12.25 -27.79 12.61
N ALA A 65 -13.22 -27.59 11.72
CA ALA A 65 -14.57 -28.19 11.75
C ALA A 65 -15.23 -28.10 13.14
N ILE A 66 -15.03 -26.98 13.86
CA ILE A 66 -15.59 -26.77 15.20
C ILE A 66 -17.07 -26.37 15.06
N PRO A 67 -18.02 -27.14 15.62
CA PRO A 67 -19.44 -26.79 15.56
C PRO A 67 -19.71 -25.41 16.16
N GLY A 68 -20.44 -24.56 15.41
CA GLY A 68 -20.77 -23.20 15.84
C GLY A 68 -19.66 -22.15 15.67
N LEU A 69 -18.46 -22.54 15.20
CA LEU A 69 -17.41 -21.61 14.82
C LEU A 69 -17.48 -21.35 13.30
N THR A 70 -17.97 -20.18 12.95
CA THR A 70 -18.18 -19.69 11.58
C THR A 70 -17.51 -18.34 11.42
N ARG A 71 -17.46 -17.80 10.21
CA ARG A 71 -16.97 -16.45 9.96
C ARG A 71 -17.69 -15.39 10.82
N LEU A 72 -18.99 -15.56 11.06
CA LEU A 72 -19.81 -14.65 11.87
C LEU A 72 -19.54 -14.78 13.38
N THR A 73 -19.06 -15.93 13.84
CA THR A 73 -18.86 -16.23 15.27
C THR A 73 -17.38 -16.32 15.67
N LEU A 74 -16.45 -16.13 14.73
CA LEU A 74 -15.00 -16.22 14.95
C LEU A 74 -14.46 -15.00 15.73
N GLU A 75 -15.02 -13.81 15.51
CA GLU A 75 -14.43 -12.58 16.03
C GLU A 75 -14.27 -12.55 17.57
N PRO A 76 -15.29 -12.91 18.38
CA PRO A 76 -15.15 -12.93 19.84
C PRO A 76 -14.04 -13.86 20.34
N VAL A 77 -13.83 -14.99 19.65
CA VAL A 77 -12.75 -15.93 19.95
C VAL A 77 -11.38 -15.30 19.70
N LEU A 78 -11.23 -14.62 18.57
CA LEU A 78 -9.99 -13.92 18.27
C LEU A 78 -9.78 -12.74 19.22
N GLN A 79 -10.83 -12.03 19.61
CA GLN A 79 -10.76 -10.91 20.54
C GLN A 79 -10.25 -11.34 21.92
N TYR A 80 -10.59 -12.55 22.37
CA TYR A 80 -10.04 -13.12 23.61
C TYR A 80 -8.50 -13.14 23.58
N CYS A 81 -7.92 -13.63 22.47
CA CYS A 81 -6.47 -13.70 22.30
C CYS A 81 -5.86 -12.32 22.01
N ALA A 82 -6.45 -11.55 21.08
CA ALA A 82 -5.98 -10.24 20.65
C ALA A 82 -5.96 -9.19 21.76
N GLY A 83 -6.97 -9.24 22.64
CA GLY A 83 -7.13 -8.38 23.81
C GLY A 83 -6.39 -8.87 25.04
N LEU A 84 -5.65 -9.99 24.95
CA LEU A 84 -4.88 -10.56 26.05
C LEU A 84 -5.74 -10.90 27.29
N LYS A 85 -7.01 -11.29 27.12
CA LYS A 85 -7.90 -11.68 28.24
C LYS A 85 -7.35 -12.85 29.05
N CYS A 86 -6.52 -13.69 28.43
CA CYS A 86 -5.79 -14.75 29.12
C CYS A 86 -4.94 -14.26 30.31
N ILE A 87 -4.55 -12.97 30.34
CA ILE A 87 -3.85 -12.36 31.49
C ILE A 87 -4.79 -12.23 32.69
N GLU A 88 -5.99 -11.70 32.48
CA GLU A 88 -7.01 -11.52 33.51
C GLU A 88 -7.45 -12.88 34.06
N ASP A 89 -7.63 -13.84 33.15
CA ASP A 89 -8.00 -15.22 33.49
C ASP A 89 -6.83 -16.04 34.06
N ARG A 90 -5.60 -15.50 34.05
CA ARG A 90 -4.37 -16.16 34.52
C ARG A 90 -4.12 -17.53 33.86
N VAL A 91 -4.35 -17.61 32.55
CA VAL A 91 -4.17 -18.80 31.72
C VAL A 91 -3.24 -18.54 30.55
N THR A 92 -2.68 -19.61 29.96
CA THR A 92 -1.78 -19.49 28.80
C THR A 92 -2.04 -20.62 27.79
N CYS A 93 -1.64 -20.41 26.54
CA CYS A 93 -1.66 -21.47 25.52
C CYS A 93 -0.28 -22.13 25.40
N PRO A 94 -0.21 -23.46 25.18
CA PRO A 94 1.01 -24.13 24.75
C PRO A 94 1.62 -23.48 23.51
N GLY A 95 2.94 -23.33 23.51
CA GLY A 95 3.67 -22.70 22.41
C GLY A 95 3.44 -21.19 22.25
N CYS A 96 2.67 -20.53 23.12
CA CYS A 96 2.54 -19.08 23.11
C CYS A 96 3.73 -18.42 23.82
N LYS A 97 4.29 -17.37 23.23
CA LYS A 97 5.35 -16.57 23.88
C LYS A 97 4.92 -16.00 25.24
N ARG A 98 3.64 -15.70 25.42
CA ARG A 98 3.10 -15.26 26.73
C ARG A 98 3.26 -16.30 27.83
N ARG A 99 3.30 -17.60 27.49
CA ARG A 99 3.50 -18.67 28.49
C ARG A 99 4.87 -18.55 29.13
N THR A 100 5.90 -18.36 28.31
CA THR A 100 7.27 -18.26 28.78
C THR A 100 7.51 -16.95 29.53
N GLU A 101 6.94 -15.84 29.05
CA GLU A 101 6.93 -14.56 29.77
C GLU A 101 6.22 -14.65 31.14
N ALA A 102 5.06 -15.31 31.22
CA ALA A 102 4.34 -15.49 32.49
C ALA A 102 5.10 -16.37 33.49
N GLN A 103 5.93 -17.28 32.98
CA GLN A 103 6.79 -18.15 33.78
C GLN A 103 8.13 -17.47 34.15
N GLY A 104 8.35 -16.22 33.74
CA GLY A 104 9.61 -15.50 34.00
C GLY A 104 10.82 -16.09 33.27
N ILE A 105 10.57 -16.82 32.18
CA ILE A 105 11.62 -17.42 31.38
C ILE A 105 11.96 -16.43 30.26
N GLU A 106 13.21 -16.03 30.18
CA GLU A 106 13.75 -15.04 29.23
C GLU A 106 14.81 -15.63 28.29
N THR A 107 15.46 -16.73 28.70
CA THR A 107 16.49 -17.42 27.92
C THR A 107 16.19 -18.90 27.69
N LEU A 108 16.79 -19.47 26.64
CA LEU A 108 16.68 -20.90 26.35
C LEU A 108 17.24 -21.74 27.51
N ASP A 109 18.29 -21.26 28.18
CA ASP A 109 18.87 -21.96 29.34
C ASP A 109 17.89 -22.03 30.50
N GLN A 110 17.19 -20.93 30.80
CA GLN A 110 16.13 -20.94 31.83
C GLN A 110 14.98 -21.89 31.46
N PHE A 111 14.66 -22.00 30.16
CA PHE A 111 13.66 -22.98 29.71
C PHE A 111 14.13 -24.42 29.91
N ILE A 112 15.38 -24.71 29.56
CA ILE A 112 15.99 -26.03 29.79
C ILE A 112 15.95 -26.36 31.29
N LEU A 113 16.35 -25.42 32.15
CA LEU A 113 16.33 -25.58 33.61
C LEU A 113 14.91 -25.81 34.16
N SER A 114 13.88 -25.22 33.55
CA SER A 114 12.48 -25.43 33.95
C SER A 114 11.97 -26.86 33.71
N LYS A 115 12.71 -27.69 32.97
CA LYS A 115 12.34 -29.08 32.63
C LYS A 115 13.20 -30.05 33.41
N LYS A 116 12.68 -31.26 33.64
CA LYS A 116 13.47 -32.38 34.19
C LYS A 116 14.51 -32.84 33.17
N GLU A 117 14.04 -33.07 31.94
CA GLU A 117 14.88 -33.54 30.85
C GLU A 117 14.24 -33.17 29.50
N ILE A 118 15.05 -32.71 28.55
CA ILE A 118 14.67 -32.48 27.16
C ILE A 118 15.45 -33.46 26.30
N VAL A 119 14.74 -34.39 25.67
CA VAL A 119 15.32 -35.41 24.81
C VAL A 119 15.20 -34.96 23.35
N VAL A 120 16.34 -34.81 22.67
CA VAL A 120 16.39 -34.31 21.30
C VAL A 120 16.63 -35.46 20.31
N GLY A 121 15.79 -35.54 19.27
CA GLY A 121 15.92 -36.50 18.18
C GLY A 121 15.86 -37.96 18.65
N ASP A 122 16.91 -38.72 18.34
CA ASP A 122 17.09 -40.12 18.75
C ASP A 122 17.47 -40.28 20.23
N GLY A 123 17.59 -39.17 20.97
CA GLY A 123 17.86 -39.14 22.40
C GLY A 123 19.32 -39.25 22.78
N ARG A 124 20.25 -39.09 21.82
CA ARG A 124 21.69 -38.91 22.09
C ARG A 124 21.99 -37.60 22.80
N VAL A 125 21.22 -36.55 22.48
CA VAL A 125 21.31 -35.25 23.15
C VAL A 125 20.19 -35.15 24.16
N ARG A 126 20.56 -35.04 25.44
CA ARG A 126 19.65 -34.89 26.57
C ARG A 126 20.06 -33.68 27.39
N LEU A 127 19.20 -32.67 27.41
CA LEU A 127 19.42 -31.46 28.18
C LEU A 127 18.70 -31.63 29.51
N LYS A 128 19.43 -31.63 30.61
CA LYS A 128 18.87 -31.81 31.95
C LYS A 128 18.62 -30.47 32.60
N GLY A 129 17.54 -30.38 33.35
CA GLY A 129 17.24 -29.23 34.20
C GLY A 129 16.76 -29.70 35.57
N GLU A 130 16.13 -28.78 36.29
CA GLU A 130 15.72 -28.94 37.68
C GLU A 130 14.20 -29.11 37.83
N GLY A 131 13.46 -29.09 36.72
CA GLY A 131 12.02 -29.27 36.70
C GLY A 131 11.55 -30.71 36.90
N THR A 132 10.24 -30.91 36.74
CA THR A 132 9.57 -32.22 36.91
C THR A 132 9.13 -32.86 35.59
N GLU A 133 8.98 -32.06 34.54
CA GLU A 133 8.46 -32.48 33.24
C GLU A 133 9.57 -32.92 32.27
N THR A 134 9.37 -34.04 31.58
CA THR A 134 10.25 -34.49 30.49
C THR A 134 9.59 -34.22 29.14
N ILE A 135 10.29 -33.51 28.25
CA ILE A 135 9.80 -33.21 26.90
C ILE A 135 10.69 -33.83 25.83
N LYS A 136 10.07 -34.24 24.72
CA LYS A 136 10.76 -34.76 23.53
C LYS A 136 10.62 -33.77 22.40
N THR A 137 11.71 -33.50 21.70
CA THR A 137 11.76 -32.60 20.55
C THR A 137 12.54 -33.25 19.41
N PRO A 138 12.11 -33.14 18.15
CA PRO A 138 12.78 -33.83 17.04
C PRO A 138 14.18 -33.27 16.75
N CYS A 139 14.40 -31.97 16.97
CA CYS A 139 15.71 -31.32 16.77
C CYS A 139 15.84 -30.06 17.64
N LEU A 140 17.07 -29.52 17.73
CA LEU A 140 17.34 -28.28 18.46
C LEU A 140 16.61 -27.07 17.88
N GLU A 141 16.33 -27.05 16.57
CA GLU A 141 15.56 -25.98 15.96
C GLU A 141 14.08 -25.99 16.40
N SER A 142 13.47 -27.18 16.46
CA SER A 142 12.13 -27.34 17.01
C SER A 142 12.08 -26.97 18.50
N LEU A 143 13.14 -27.27 19.26
CA LEU A 143 13.28 -26.82 20.63
C LEU A 143 13.33 -25.28 20.72
N ALA A 144 14.14 -24.63 19.88
CA ALA A 144 14.26 -23.19 19.85
C ALA A 144 12.92 -22.51 19.53
N LYS A 145 12.15 -23.04 18.57
CA LYS A 145 10.80 -22.56 18.22
C LYS A 145 9.80 -22.78 19.36
N GLN A 146 9.81 -23.96 19.97
CA GLN A 146 8.94 -24.30 21.09
C GLN A 146 9.20 -23.42 22.33
N TRP A 147 10.46 -23.07 22.54
CA TRP A 147 10.91 -22.16 23.59
C TRP A 147 10.48 -20.71 23.28
N SER A 148 10.88 -20.17 22.13
CA SER A 148 10.63 -18.77 21.78
C SER A 148 9.15 -18.42 21.80
N GLY A 149 8.31 -19.41 21.45
CA GLY A 149 6.88 -19.30 21.39
C GLY A 149 6.40 -18.36 20.28
N GLU A 150 5.13 -18.49 19.94
CA GLU A 150 4.49 -17.66 18.93
C GLU A 150 3.69 -16.52 19.55
N ASN A 151 3.63 -15.40 18.83
CA ASN A 151 2.84 -14.23 19.24
C ASN A 151 1.39 -14.38 18.79
N TYR A 152 0.67 -15.38 19.31
CA TYR A 152 -0.72 -15.65 18.92
C TYR A 152 -1.64 -14.43 19.08
N TRP A 153 -1.43 -13.57 20.08
CA TRP A 153 -2.22 -12.34 20.25
C TRP A 153 -2.07 -11.38 19.06
N PHE A 154 -0.88 -11.33 18.46
CA PHE A 154 -0.59 -10.52 17.29
C PHE A 154 -1.25 -11.11 16.04
N TRP A 155 -1.17 -12.45 15.88
CA TRP A 155 -1.85 -13.18 14.84
C TRP A 155 -3.38 -13.04 14.94
N ALA A 156 -3.94 -13.08 16.15
CA ALA A 156 -5.36 -12.88 16.38
C ALA A 156 -5.84 -11.49 15.92
N ARG A 157 -5.08 -10.43 16.21
CA ARG A 157 -5.35 -9.07 15.69
C ARG A 157 -5.34 -9.05 14.16
N ARG A 158 -4.42 -9.78 13.53
CA ARG A 158 -4.32 -9.93 12.07
C ARG A 158 -5.53 -10.64 11.49
N VAL A 159 -5.99 -11.73 12.10
CA VAL A 159 -7.19 -12.44 11.65
C VAL A 159 -8.46 -11.61 11.87
N ILE A 160 -8.58 -10.86 12.98
CA ILE A 160 -9.70 -9.92 13.18
C ILE A 160 -9.75 -8.88 12.07
N ARG A 161 -8.59 -8.37 11.67
CA ARG A 161 -8.50 -7.40 10.57
C ARG A 161 -8.93 -8.02 9.23
N LYS A 162 -8.44 -9.22 8.90
CA LYS A 162 -8.89 -10.01 7.73
C LYS A 162 -10.40 -10.24 7.76
N LEU A 163 -10.96 -10.47 8.95
CA LEU A 163 -12.37 -10.77 9.16
C LEU A 163 -13.26 -9.54 8.94
N ARG A 164 -12.92 -8.39 9.54
CA ARG A 164 -13.72 -7.17 9.55
C ARG A 164 -13.66 -6.36 8.26
N HIS A 165 -12.50 -6.28 7.63
CA HIS A 165 -12.24 -5.31 6.56
C HIS A 165 -11.92 -5.96 5.23
N GLY A 166 -11.91 -7.31 5.17
CA GLY A 166 -11.06 -7.98 4.21
C GLY A 166 -9.61 -7.52 4.38
N LEU A 167 -8.75 -7.83 3.43
CA LEU A 167 -7.33 -7.47 3.49
C LEU A 167 -7.09 -5.92 3.40
N ARG A 168 -8.08 -5.12 2.99
CA ARG A 168 -7.87 -3.70 2.61
C ARG A 168 -8.20 -2.66 3.73
N ARG A 169 -7.21 -1.79 4.03
CA ARG A 169 -7.34 -0.33 4.38
C ARG A 169 -7.97 0.13 5.72
N ALA A 170 -7.55 -0.38 6.87
CA ALA A 170 -8.10 0.08 8.17
C ALA A 170 -7.72 1.53 8.60
N HIS A 171 -6.72 2.21 8.00
CA HIS A 171 -6.26 3.55 8.44
C HIS A 171 -6.06 4.60 7.33
N MET A 172 -6.44 4.31 6.07
CA MET A 172 -6.45 5.34 5.02
C MET A 172 -7.86 5.93 4.92
N LYS A 173 -8.03 7.20 5.30
CA LYS A 173 -9.23 7.96 4.94
C LYS A 173 -9.13 8.32 3.46
N GLY A 174 -10.02 7.77 2.64
CA GLY A 174 -10.06 7.93 1.20
C GLY A 174 -10.67 6.68 0.55
N GLU A 175 -11.32 6.84 -0.60
CA GLU A 175 -11.75 5.71 -1.41
C GLU A 175 -10.54 4.82 -1.78
N PRO A 176 -10.76 3.53 -2.08
CA PRO A 176 -9.82 2.77 -2.87
C PRO A 176 -9.18 3.60 -3.97
N VAL A 177 -7.84 3.69 -4.02
CA VAL A 177 -7.19 4.26 -5.21
C VAL A 177 -7.54 3.39 -6.44
N ALA A 178 -7.72 2.08 -6.22
CA ALA A 178 -8.11 1.12 -7.24
C ALA A 178 -8.78 -0.16 -6.66
N GLY A 179 -9.71 -0.73 -7.42
CA GLY A 179 -10.32 -2.05 -7.30
C GLY A 179 -9.38 -3.19 -7.72
N GLU A 180 -9.87 -4.43 -7.77
CA GLU A 180 -9.08 -5.57 -8.25
C GLU A 180 -8.94 -5.51 -9.78
N GLY A 181 -7.71 -5.65 -10.29
CA GLY A 181 -7.44 -5.53 -11.74
C GLY A 181 -7.34 -4.09 -12.27
N GLU A 182 -7.59 -3.09 -11.44
CA GLU A 182 -7.49 -1.67 -11.82
C GLU A 182 -6.05 -1.10 -11.76
N THR A 183 -5.10 -1.89 -11.25
CA THR A 183 -3.65 -1.59 -11.27
C THR A 183 -2.88 -2.82 -11.74
N PRO A 184 -1.69 -2.65 -12.35
CA PRO A 184 -0.86 -3.79 -12.68
C PRO A 184 -0.38 -4.54 -11.43
N SER A 185 -0.29 -5.86 -11.54
CA SER A 185 0.40 -6.70 -10.55
C SER A 185 1.90 -6.47 -10.58
N VAL A 186 2.52 -6.28 -9.42
CA VAL A 186 3.98 -6.27 -9.26
C VAL A 186 4.43 -7.67 -8.88
N ILE A 187 5.21 -8.33 -9.74
CA ILE A 187 5.59 -9.74 -9.58
C ILE A 187 7.09 -9.82 -9.36
N LEU A 188 7.51 -10.35 -8.21
CA LEU A 188 8.92 -10.53 -7.86
C LEU A 188 9.31 -12.00 -8.04
N MET A 189 10.23 -12.27 -8.97
CA MET A 189 10.76 -13.60 -9.21
C MET A 189 11.96 -13.89 -8.31
N GLU A 190 11.80 -14.86 -7.41
CA GLU A 190 12.82 -15.34 -6.46
C GLU A 190 13.58 -14.21 -5.74
N PRO A 191 12.89 -13.24 -5.11
CA PRO A 191 13.56 -12.17 -4.39
C PRO A 191 14.48 -12.74 -3.30
N GLN A 192 15.71 -12.24 -3.24
CA GLN A 192 16.76 -12.82 -2.40
C GLN A 192 16.81 -12.23 -0.99
N LEU A 193 16.40 -10.97 -0.82
CA LEU A 193 16.47 -10.27 0.46
C LEU A 193 15.08 -9.79 0.91
N ALA A 194 14.69 -10.16 2.13
CA ALA A 194 13.48 -9.65 2.76
C ALA A 194 13.41 -8.11 2.78
N ASP A 195 14.53 -7.44 3.02
CA ASP A 195 14.59 -5.98 3.03
C ASP A 195 14.21 -5.36 1.67
N ASN A 196 14.61 -5.99 0.56
CA ASN A 196 14.22 -5.54 -0.78
C ASN A 196 12.72 -5.72 -1.01
N ILE A 197 12.12 -6.81 -0.54
CA ILE A 197 10.66 -7.01 -0.61
C ILE A 197 9.95 -5.89 0.18
N GLY A 198 10.46 -5.54 1.37
CA GLY A 198 9.94 -4.39 2.15
C GLY A 198 10.06 -3.07 1.40
N MET A 199 11.22 -2.78 0.80
CA MET A 199 11.42 -1.57 0.00
C MET A 199 10.54 -1.54 -1.26
N VAL A 200 10.30 -2.69 -1.91
CA VAL A 200 9.34 -2.83 -3.01
C VAL A 200 7.92 -2.53 -2.53
N ALA A 201 7.50 -3.10 -1.40
CA ALA A 201 6.18 -2.84 -0.82
C ALA A 201 5.98 -1.35 -0.50
N ARG A 202 7.03 -0.67 -0.01
CA ARG A 202 7.03 0.78 0.18
C ARG A 202 6.88 1.54 -1.14
N ALA A 203 7.59 1.13 -2.20
CA ALA A 203 7.43 1.72 -3.53
C ALA A 203 6.01 1.51 -4.07
N CYS A 204 5.45 0.31 -3.91
CA CYS A 204 4.08 -0.01 -4.30
C CYS A 204 3.08 0.91 -3.57
N ALA A 205 3.20 1.05 -2.25
CA ALA A 205 2.38 1.94 -1.44
C ALA A 205 2.49 3.42 -1.86
N ASN A 206 3.70 3.90 -2.20
CA ASN A 206 3.90 5.27 -2.66
C ASN A 206 3.12 5.59 -3.95
N PHE A 207 2.93 4.59 -4.82
CA PHE A 207 2.32 4.77 -6.14
C PHE A 207 0.93 4.16 -6.29
N GLY A 208 0.36 3.63 -5.19
CA GLY A 208 -0.95 3.01 -5.18
C GLY A 208 -1.00 1.73 -6.02
N LEU A 209 0.08 0.94 -6.00
CA LEU A 209 0.11 -0.40 -6.57
C LEU A 209 -0.23 -1.38 -5.44
N ASP A 210 -1.40 -2.02 -5.54
CA ASP A 210 -1.96 -2.77 -4.40
C ASP A 210 -1.83 -4.30 -4.56
N ASP A 211 -1.33 -4.80 -5.69
CA ASP A 211 -1.17 -6.24 -5.97
C ASP A 211 0.30 -6.65 -6.07
N LEU A 212 0.87 -7.10 -4.95
CA LEU A 212 2.24 -7.64 -4.88
C LEU A 212 2.20 -9.18 -4.89
N ARG A 213 2.91 -9.78 -5.85
CA ARG A 213 3.05 -11.23 -6.02
C ARG A 213 4.50 -11.64 -5.84
N LEU A 214 4.75 -12.70 -5.08
CA LEU A 214 6.09 -13.20 -4.76
C LEU A 214 6.23 -14.63 -5.26
N VAL A 215 7.10 -14.86 -6.25
CA VAL A 215 7.36 -16.20 -6.75
C VAL A 215 8.59 -16.76 -6.04
N ASN A 216 8.41 -17.85 -5.32
CA ASN A 216 9.47 -18.59 -4.63
C ASN A 216 10.48 -17.70 -3.86
N PRO A 217 10.03 -16.85 -2.92
CA PRO A 217 10.92 -15.95 -2.17
C PRO A 217 11.93 -16.76 -1.34
N ARG A 218 13.23 -16.43 -1.45
CA ARG A 218 14.32 -17.25 -0.89
C ARG A 218 14.23 -17.45 0.62
N ASP A 219 13.88 -16.39 1.35
CA ASP A 219 13.76 -16.40 2.81
C ASP A 219 12.38 -16.89 3.30
N GLY A 220 11.54 -17.42 2.40
CA GLY A 220 10.18 -17.85 2.69
C GLY A 220 9.20 -16.68 2.90
N TRP A 221 7.91 -17.02 3.06
CA TRP A 221 6.83 -16.07 3.29
C TRP A 221 5.78 -16.64 4.24
N PRO A 222 5.18 -15.85 5.17
CA PRO A 222 5.40 -14.43 5.44
C PRO A 222 6.74 -14.12 6.13
N ASN A 223 7.25 -12.89 5.99
CA ASN A 223 8.55 -12.50 6.53
C ASN A 223 8.51 -11.19 7.33
N GLU A 224 8.83 -11.24 8.63
CA GLU A 224 8.78 -10.06 9.51
C GLU A 224 9.85 -9.01 9.18
N LYS A 225 11.02 -9.42 8.64
CA LYS A 225 12.04 -8.46 8.22
C LYS A 225 11.55 -7.61 7.06
N ALA A 226 10.88 -8.23 6.08
CA ALA A 226 10.26 -7.51 4.96
C ALA A 226 9.21 -6.51 5.46
N ARG A 227 8.45 -6.89 6.50
CA ARG A 227 7.46 -6.02 7.14
C ARG A 227 8.11 -4.81 7.83
N ILE A 228 9.19 -5.01 8.58
CA ILE A 228 9.95 -3.92 9.21
C ILE A 228 10.51 -2.97 8.14
N ALA A 229 11.10 -3.51 7.07
CA ALA A 229 11.66 -2.74 5.97
C ALA A 229 10.62 -1.96 5.15
N ALA A 230 9.35 -2.39 5.15
CA ALA A 230 8.25 -1.69 4.48
C ALA A 230 7.88 -0.34 5.14
N SER A 231 8.36 -0.06 6.36
CA SER A 231 8.30 1.26 7.00
C SER A 231 6.90 1.91 6.94
N GLY A 232 5.85 1.17 7.33
CA GLY A 232 4.47 1.66 7.33
C GLY A 232 3.62 1.17 6.15
N ALA A 233 4.25 0.67 5.08
CA ALA A 233 3.56 -0.03 3.99
C ALA A 233 3.22 -1.50 4.32
N ASN A 234 3.01 -1.81 5.60
CA ASN A 234 2.81 -3.17 6.10
C ASN A 234 1.60 -3.86 5.46
N TYR A 235 0.61 -3.09 5.00
CA TYR A 235 -0.57 -3.66 4.33
C TYR A 235 -0.22 -4.30 2.98
N VAL A 236 0.70 -3.72 2.20
CA VAL A 236 1.14 -4.33 0.94
C VAL A 236 1.86 -5.66 1.21
N ILE A 237 2.67 -5.72 2.28
CA ILE A 237 3.30 -6.97 2.74
C ILE A 237 2.25 -7.96 3.25
N ASP A 238 1.29 -7.50 4.03
CA ASP A 238 0.28 -8.36 4.63
C ASP A 238 -0.67 -8.97 3.60
N ASP A 239 -0.86 -8.28 2.46
CA ASP A 239 -1.71 -8.64 1.32
C ASP A 239 -0.94 -9.35 0.19
N ALA A 240 0.40 -9.38 0.25
CA ALA A 240 1.22 -9.98 -0.79
C ALA A 240 0.94 -11.48 -0.93
N ARG A 241 0.81 -11.94 -2.19
CA ARG A 241 0.47 -13.33 -2.52
C ARG A 241 1.72 -14.13 -2.87
N PRO A 242 2.10 -15.16 -2.09
CA PRO A 242 3.18 -16.06 -2.46
C PRO A 242 2.71 -17.10 -3.48
N PHE A 243 3.59 -17.44 -4.41
CA PHE A 243 3.41 -18.48 -5.42
C PHE A 243 4.66 -19.37 -5.46
N GLU A 244 4.48 -20.67 -5.70
CA GLU A 244 5.63 -21.58 -5.87
C GLU A 244 6.27 -21.41 -7.25
N LYS A 245 5.46 -21.14 -8.28
CA LYS A 245 5.90 -21.08 -9.68
C LYS A 245 5.43 -19.80 -10.36
N LEU A 246 6.14 -19.44 -11.43
CA LEU A 246 5.85 -18.25 -12.22
C LEU A 246 4.47 -18.36 -12.88
N GLU A 247 4.14 -19.53 -13.43
CA GLU A 247 2.90 -19.81 -14.16
C GLU A 247 1.67 -19.53 -13.30
N ASP A 248 1.70 -19.97 -12.03
CA ASP A 248 0.61 -19.73 -11.08
C ASP A 248 0.44 -18.24 -10.77
N SER A 249 1.56 -17.50 -10.74
CA SER A 249 1.57 -16.06 -10.44
C SER A 249 1.08 -15.18 -11.59
N ILE A 250 0.98 -15.71 -12.81
CA ILE A 250 0.53 -14.98 -14.01
C ILE A 250 -0.76 -15.54 -14.61
N ALA A 251 -1.31 -16.61 -14.06
CA ALA A 251 -2.42 -17.37 -14.65
C ALA A 251 -3.71 -16.54 -14.90
N ASP A 252 -4.00 -15.54 -14.06
CA ASP A 252 -5.16 -14.65 -14.21
C ASP A 252 -4.86 -13.38 -15.03
N LEU A 253 -3.64 -13.23 -15.55
CA LEU A 253 -3.22 -12.04 -16.30
C LEU A 253 -3.41 -12.23 -17.81
N ASN A 254 -3.82 -11.16 -18.48
CA ASN A 254 -3.93 -11.09 -19.94
C ASN A 254 -2.66 -10.54 -20.59
N TRP A 255 -1.83 -9.82 -19.84
CA TRP A 255 -0.59 -9.24 -20.34
C TRP A 255 0.49 -9.17 -19.27
N VAL A 256 1.72 -9.55 -19.61
CA VAL A 256 2.88 -9.52 -18.72
C VAL A 256 4.06 -8.81 -19.39
N GLY A 257 4.62 -7.80 -18.72
CA GLY A 257 5.88 -7.16 -19.12
C GLY A 257 7.07 -7.64 -18.28
N ALA A 258 8.14 -8.11 -18.90
CA ALA A 258 9.35 -8.55 -18.20
C ALA A 258 10.41 -7.45 -18.15
N THR A 259 10.86 -7.06 -16.95
CA THR A 259 11.91 -6.05 -16.79
C THR A 259 13.31 -6.63 -17.00
N THR A 260 14.12 -5.97 -17.82
CA THR A 260 15.51 -6.39 -18.04
C THR A 260 16.42 -5.23 -18.44
N ALA A 261 17.70 -5.32 -18.04
CA ALA A 261 18.76 -4.43 -18.51
C ALA A 261 19.60 -5.05 -19.64
N ARG A 262 19.42 -6.35 -19.91
CA ARG A 262 20.22 -7.09 -20.89
C ARG A 262 19.47 -7.12 -22.22
N GLN A 263 20.18 -6.88 -23.32
CA GLN A 263 19.66 -7.22 -24.64
C GLN A 263 19.47 -8.73 -24.72
N ARG A 264 18.29 -9.15 -25.15
CA ARG A 264 17.93 -10.56 -25.34
C ARG A 264 17.64 -10.76 -26.81
N ASP A 265 18.15 -11.84 -27.39
CA ASP A 265 17.79 -12.24 -28.76
C ASP A 265 16.42 -12.93 -28.75
N MET A 266 15.38 -12.14 -28.52
CA MET A 266 14.00 -12.58 -28.45
C MET A 266 13.14 -11.66 -29.31
N ARG A 267 12.28 -12.26 -30.14
CA ARG A 267 11.34 -11.52 -31.00
C ARG A 267 10.11 -11.07 -30.19
N LYS A 268 10.33 -10.13 -29.27
CA LYS A 268 9.29 -9.50 -28.45
C LYS A 268 9.39 -7.97 -28.54
N PRO A 269 8.29 -7.22 -28.41
CA PRO A 269 8.34 -5.77 -28.30
C PRO A 269 9.24 -5.33 -27.14
N VAL A 270 10.03 -4.29 -27.36
CA VAL A 270 10.86 -3.65 -26.33
C VAL A 270 10.29 -2.28 -26.04
N LEU A 271 9.91 -2.06 -24.79
CA LEU A 271 9.20 -0.87 -24.33
C LEU A 271 10.05 -0.12 -23.30
N THR A 272 10.01 1.21 -23.36
CA THR A 272 10.44 2.06 -22.24
C THR A 272 9.43 1.98 -21.09
N PRO A 273 9.78 2.43 -19.87
CA PRO A 273 8.83 2.56 -18.77
C PRO A 273 7.53 3.28 -19.14
N GLU A 274 7.65 4.43 -19.81
CA GLU A 274 6.52 5.23 -20.27
C GLU A 274 5.62 4.45 -21.23
N GLN A 275 6.20 3.79 -22.24
CA GLN A 275 5.45 2.99 -23.21
C GLN A 275 4.77 1.77 -22.57
N ALA A 276 5.47 1.08 -21.68
CA ALA A 276 4.92 -0.08 -20.97
C ALA A 276 3.73 0.31 -20.10
N ILE A 277 3.83 1.42 -19.36
CA ILE A 277 2.72 1.92 -18.53
C ILE A 277 1.55 2.41 -19.38
N ALA A 278 1.80 3.07 -20.52
CA ALA A 278 0.75 3.47 -21.45
C ALA A 278 -0.03 2.25 -22.00
N GLU A 279 0.68 1.17 -22.34
CA GLU A 279 0.09 -0.09 -22.78
C GLU A 279 -0.75 -0.74 -21.66
N VAL A 280 -0.18 -0.85 -20.45
CA VAL A 280 -0.87 -1.38 -19.27
C VAL A 280 -2.16 -0.62 -18.99
N ARG A 281 -2.13 0.72 -19.03
CA ARG A 281 -3.30 1.57 -18.83
C ARG A 281 -4.37 1.33 -19.89
N THR A 282 -3.96 1.25 -21.15
CA THR A 282 -4.86 1.00 -22.28
C THR A 282 -5.57 -0.35 -22.14
N ARG A 283 -4.86 -1.38 -21.70
CA ARG A 283 -5.40 -2.73 -21.46
C ARG A 283 -6.33 -2.78 -20.26
N ILE A 284 -5.92 -2.21 -19.12
CA ILE A 284 -6.77 -2.15 -17.92
C ILE A 284 -8.07 -1.39 -18.21
N ALA A 285 -8.02 -0.32 -19.00
CA ALA A 285 -9.23 0.41 -19.42
C ALA A 285 -10.19 -0.44 -20.29
N ARG A 286 -9.72 -1.55 -20.88
CA ARG A 286 -10.53 -2.55 -21.60
C ARG A 286 -10.99 -3.71 -20.71
N GLY A 287 -10.65 -3.69 -19.42
CA GLY A 287 -10.97 -4.76 -18.47
C GLY A 287 -9.95 -5.91 -18.44
N GLU A 288 -8.80 -5.76 -19.08
CA GLU A 288 -7.72 -6.75 -19.03
C GLU A 288 -6.91 -6.63 -17.73
N ARG A 289 -6.41 -7.76 -17.22
CA ARG A 289 -5.48 -7.82 -16.08
C ARG A 289 -4.04 -7.81 -16.58
N CYS A 290 -3.23 -6.92 -16.03
CA CYS A 290 -1.83 -6.74 -16.44
C CYS A 290 -0.88 -7.02 -15.27
N GLY A 291 0.33 -7.50 -15.57
CA GLY A 291 1.40 -7.64 -14.58
C GLY A 291 2.76 -7.23 -15.12
N ILE A 292 3.65 -6.91 -14.19
CA ILE A 292 5.04 -6.54 -14.47
C ILE A 292 5.94 -7.43 -13.64
N LEU A 293 6.80 -8.17 -14.34
CA LEU A 293 7.72 -9.15 -13.79
C LEU A 293 9.10 -8.54 -13.54
N PHE A 294 9.59 -8.71 -12.32
CA PHE A 294 10.90 -8.26 -11.86
C PHE A 294 11.75 -9.44 -11.42
N GLY A 295 13.00 -9.46 -11.88
CA GLY A 295 13.93 -10.54 -11.61
C GLY A 295 14.71 -10.41 -10.31
N ARG A 296 15.51 -11.45 -10.05
CA ARG A 296 16.45 -11.56 -8.93
C ARG A 296 17.47 -10.42 -8.96
N GLU A 297 17.95 -9.99 -7.80
CA GLU A 297 18.85 -8.83 -7.65
C GLU A 297 20.17 -8.96 -8.43
N ARG A 298 20.75 -10.17 -8.50
CA ARG A 298 22.06 -10.39 -9.14
C ARG A 298 21.94 -10.79 -10.62
N ASN A 299 20.99 -11.65 -10.92
CA ASN A 299 20.92 -12.34 -12.21
C ASN A 299 19.81 -11.81 -13.11
N GLY A 300 18.88 -11.01 -12.57
CA GLY A 300 17.66 -10.62 -13.23
C GLY A 300 16.75 -11.83 -13.50
N LEU A 301 15.99 -11.73 -14.58
CA LEU A 301 15.14 -12.81 -15.07
C LEU A 301 15.94 -13.79 -15.93
N GLU A 302 15.62 -15.07 -15.85
CA GLU A 302 16.10 -16.11 -16.75
C GLU A 302 15.44 -16.01 -18.12
N THR A 303 16.05 -16.61 -19.14
CA THR A 303 15.50 -16.58 -20.50
C THR A 303 14.13 -17.27 -20.57
N SER A 304 13.94 -18.35 -19.82
CA SER A 304 12.65 -19.06 -19.68
C SER A 304 11.56 -18.18 -19.06
N GLU A 305 11.90 -17.40 -18.03
CA GLU A 305 10.97 -16.48 -17.36
C GLU A 305 10.56 -15.34 -18.28
N VAL A 306 11.52 -14.75 -19.00
CA VAL A 306 11.26 -13.70 -19.99
C VAL A 306 10.42 -14.23 -21.17
N ALA A 307 10.56 -15.51 -21.52
CA ALA A 307 9.79 -16.11 -22.61
C ALA A 307 8.28 -16.08 -22.35
N ASN A 308 7.85 -16.16 -21.08
CA ASN A 308 6.46 -16.12 -20.64
C ASN A 308 5.84 -14.71 -20.64
N ALA A 309 6.63 -13.65 -20.86
CA ALA A 309 6.13 -12.27 -20.92
C ALA A 309 5.79 -11.84 -22.36
N ASP A 310 4.81 -10.96 -22.54
CA ASP A 310 4.41 -10.42 -23.85
C ASP A 310 5.39 -9.38 -24.39
N ALA A 311 6.05 -8.63 -23.50
CA ALA A 311 6.98 -7.57 -23.87
C ALA A 311 8.18 -7.49 -22.91
N LEU A 312 9.27 -6.90 -23.39
CA LEU A 312 10.42 -6.52 -22.58
C LEU A 312 10.28 -5.06 -22.16
N ILE A 313 10.54 -4.77 -20.90
CA ILE A 313 10.61 -3.40 -20.36
C ILE A 313 12.06 -3.10 -20.03
N MET A 314 12.64 -2.13 -20.73
CA MET A 314 14.03 -1.73 -20.54
C MET A 314 14.09 -0.29 -20.04
N ILE A 315 14.57 -0.12 -18.81
CA ILE A 315 14.75 1.20 -18.19
C ILE A 315 16.02 1.84 -18.76
N PRO A 316 15.96 3.02 -19.40
CA PRO A 316 17.14 3.72 -19.87
C PRO A 316 18.04 4.12 -18.69
N VAL A 317 19.23 3.53 -18.63
CA VAL A 317 20.24 3.77 -17.59
C VAL A 317 21.61 3.97 -18.23
N ASN A 318 22.56 4.50 -17.46
CA ASN A 318 23.95 4.62 -17.93
C ASN A 318 24.50 3.22 -18.28
N SER A 319 24.91 3.02 -19.53
CA SER A 319 25.41 1.73 -20.03
C SER A 319 26.65 1.22 -19.29
N ARG A 320 27.41 2.12 -18.63
CA ARG A 320 28.56 1.73 -17.77
C ARG A 320 28.14 1.11 -16.44
N PHE A 321 26.89 1.31 -16.01
CA PHE A 321 26.36 0.78 -14.76
C PHE A 321 24.84 0.55 -14.88
N ALA A 322 24.48 -0.47 -15.64
CA ALA A 322 23.08 -0.79 -15.97
C ALA A 322 22.44 -1.78 -14.98
N SER A 323 22.67 -1.59 -13.68
CA SER A 323 22.14 -2.45 -12.62
C SER A 323 21.41 -1.62 -11.57
N LEU A 324 20.09 -1.55 -11.67
CA LEU A 324 19.25 -0.91 -10.66
C LEU A 324 18.94 -1.89 -9.52
N ASN A 325 18.81 -1.35 -8.31
CA ASN A 325 18.23 -2.13 -7.21
C ASN A 325 16.76 -2.48 -7.54
N LEU A 326 16.29 -3.64 -7.08
CA LEU A 326 14.94 -4.15 -7.34
C LEU A 326 13.85 -3.12 -6.97
N ALA A 327 13.92 -2.54 -5.78
CA ALA A 327 12.95 -1.55 -5.34
C ALA A 327 13.03 -0.25 -6.15
N GLN A 328 14.21 0.12 -6.67
CA GLN A 328 14.37 1.28 -7.54
C GLN A 328 13.70 1.05 -8.91
N ALA A 329 13.82 -0.15 -9.47
CA ALA A 329 13.14 -0.51 -10.72
C ALA A 329 11.62 -0.46 -10.55
N VAL A 330 11.09 -1.01 -9.45
CA VAL A 330 9.66 -0.91 -9.12
C VAL A 330 9.24 0.54 -8.90
N LEU A 331 10.06 1.34 -8.21
CA LEU A 331 9.78 2.76 -7.95
C LEU A 331 9.68 3.57 -9.25
N LEU A 332 10.53 3.31 -10.25
CA LEU A 332 10.46 3.99 -11.53
C LEU A 332 9.18 3.66 -12.30
N LEU A 333 8.80 2.38 -12.36
CA LEU A 333 7.55 2.00 -13.05
C LEU A 333 6.31 2.45 -12.28
N GLY A 334 6.35 2.42 -10.95
CA GLY A 334 5.29 2.96 -10.10
C GLY A 334 5.16 4.47 -10.25
N TYR A 335 6.27 5.20 -10.36
CA TYR A 335 6.26 6.62 -10.66
C TYR A 335 5.60 6.90 -12.02
N GLU A 336 6.00 6.18 -13.08
CA GLU A 336 5.37 6.32 -14.39
C GLU A 336 3.88 5.99 -14.36
N TRP A 337 3.48 4.96 -13.60
CA TRP A 337 2.08 4.67 -13.31
C TRP A 337 1.40 5.88 -12.69
N MET A 338 1.85 6.37 -11.54
CA MET A 338 1.27 7.52 -10.86
C MET A 338 1.24 8.79 -11.74
N ARG A 339 2.30 9.05 -12.51
CA ARG A 339 2.46 10.22 -13.39
C ARG A 339 1.47 10.24 -14.54
N GLY A 340 1.14 9.07 -15.10
CA GLY A 340 0.20 8.96 -16.22
C GLY A 340 -1.28 9.13 -15.85
N ASP A 341 -1.61 9.46 -14.60
CA ASP A 341 -2.98 9.64 -14.14
C ASP A 341 -3.38 11.13 -14.17
N ALA A 342 -4.21 11.49 -15.15
CA ALA A 342 -4.59 12.88 -15.45
C ALA A 342 -5.40 13.59 -14.34
N GLY A 343 -5.87 12.86 -13.32
CA GLY A 343 -6.66 13.41 -12.21
C GLY A 343 -5.92 13.55 -10.89
N ARG A 344 -4.62 13.23 -10.83
CA ARG A 344 -3.90 13.15 -9.54
C ARG A 344 -3.32 14.48 -9.08
N SER A 345 -3.48 14.74 -7.79
CA SER A 345 -2.77 15.81 -7.09
C SER A 345 -1.28 15.53 -7.03
N LEU A 346 -0.49 16.59 -7.18
CA LEU A 346 0.89 16.63 -6.73
C LEU A 346 0.93 16.78 -5.20
N GLY A 347 1.80 16.01 -4.54
CA GLY A 347 2.03 16.11 -3.10
C GLY A 347 0.95 15.45 -2.22
N ARG A 348 1.05 15.70 -0.91
CA ARG A 348 0.10 15.20 0.07
C ARG A 348 -1.17 16.05 0.01
N VAL A 349 -2.33 15.41 -0.09
CA VAL A 349 -3.63 16.07 0.07
C VAL A 349 -4.18 15.70 1.44
N THR A 350 -4.16 16.64 2.37
CA THR A 350 -4.89 16.51 3.65
C THR A 350 -6.30 17.08 3.53
N THR A 351 -7.11 16.92 4.59
CA THR A 351 -8.49 17.44 4.67
C THR A 351 -8.61 18.96 4.53
N TYR A 352 -7.50 19.69 4.58
CA TYR A 352 -7.46 21.15 4.50
C TYR A 352 -6.69 21.65 3.27
N GLU A 353 -6.10 20.74 2.48
CA GLU A 353 -5.30 21.07 1.31
C GLU A 353 -6.10 20.79 0.03
N LYS A 354 -5.94 21.65 -0.98
CA LYS A 354 -6.50 21.40 -2.30
C LYS A 354 -5.46 20.67 -3.16
N PRO A 355 -5.89 19.75 -4.03
CA PRO A 355 -5.03 19.17 -5.03
C PRO A 355 -4.24 20.23 -5.81
N LEU A 356 -2.93 20.07 -5.87
CA LEU A 356 -2.07 20.87 -6.72
C LEU A 356 -1.89 20.17 -8.05
N ASN A 357 -1.99 20.94 -9.13
CA ASN A 357 -1.70 20.47 -10.48
C ASN A 357 -0.40 21.11 -10.96
N GLU A 358 0.16 20.57 -12.04
CA GLU A 358 1.28 21.20 -12.74
C GLU A 358 0.89 22.58 -13.31
N GLY A 359 1.88 23.46 -13.46
CA GLY A 359 1.69 24.82 -13.96
C GLY A 359 1.67 25.89 -12.87
N LEU A 360 1.21 27.09 -13.23
CA LEU A 360 1.20 28.24 -12.32
C LEU A 360 0.03 28.12 -11.34
N TYR A 361 0.34 28.16 -10.04
CA TYR A 361 -0.68 28.13 -8.99
C TYR A 361 -1.39 29.48 -8.90
N MET A 362 -2.61 29.54 -9.43
CA MET A 362 -3.41 30.77 -9.47
C MET A 362 -4.28 31.00 -8.22
N GLY A 363 -4.30 30.06 -7.26
CA GLY A 363 -5.15 30.15 -6.08
C GLY A 363 -6.65 30.30 -6.42
N ARG A 364 -7.23 31.46 -6.13
CA ARG A 364 -8.62 31.82 -6.52
C ARG A 364 -8.68 32.75 -7.73
N ASP A 365 -7.54 33.26 -8.17
CA ASP A 365 -7.46 34.22 -9.25
C ASP A 365 -7.58 33.50 -10.60
N ARG A 366 -8.11 34.23 -11.58
CA ARG A 366 -8.10 33.78 -12.98
C ARG A 366 -6.89 34.38 -13.70
N PRO A 367 -6.42 33.74 -14.78
CA PRO A 367 -5.54 34.39 -15.73
C PRO A 367 -6.12 35.73 -16.21
N ALA A 368 -5.26 36.73 -16.34
CA ALA A 368 -5.67 37.99 -16.96
C ALA A 368 -6.10 37.74 -18.41
N THR A 369 -7.20 38.38 -18.80
CA THR A 369 -7.62 38.42 -20.20
C THR A 369 -6.60 39.22 -21.03
N LYS A 370 -6.61 39.00 -22.34
CA LYS A 370 -5.78 39.81 -23.26
C LYS A 370 -6.15 41.29 -23.20
N GLU A 371 -7.43 41.62 -22.99
CA GLU A 371 -7.89 42.99 -22.83
C GLU A 371 -7.24 43.66 -21.61
N GLU A 372 -7.22 43.00 -20.46
CA GLU A 372 -6.59 43.54 -19.24
C GLU A 372 -5.09 43.75 -19.40
N LEU A 373 -4.40 42.81 -20.07
CA LEU A 373 -2.97 42.94 -20.39
C LEU A 373 -2.70 44.10 -21.36
N VAL A 374 -3.51 44.23 -22.41
CA VAL A 374 -3.41 45.35 -23.36
C VAL A 374 -3.66 46.68 -22.65
N GLY A 375 -4.66 46.75 -21.76
CA GLY A 375 -4.93 47.94 -20.96
C GLY A 375 -3.77 48.31 -20.01
N LEU A 376 -3.00 47.34 -19.52
CA LEU A 376 -1.74 47.59 -18.82
C LEU A 376 -0.66 48.14 -19.76
N PHE A 377 -0.52 47.59 -20.98
CA PHE A 377 0.46 48.07 -21.96
C PHE A 377 0.21 49.52 -22.35
N GLU A 378 -1.04 49.86 -22.68
CA GLU A 378 -1.41 51.23 -23.05
C GLU A 378 -1.21 52.20 -21.89
N HIS A 379 -1.53 51.79 -20.67
CA HIS A 379 -1.29 52.62 -19.49
C HIS A 379 0.21 52.88 -19.28
N LEU A 380 1.03 51.83 -19.31
CA LEU A 380 2.47 51.94 -19.11
C LEU A 380 3.14 52.76 -20.23
N GLU A 381 2.80 52.51 -21.50
CA GLU A 381 3.36 53.22 -22.65
C GLU A 381 3.02 54.72 -22.59
N ARG A 382 1.77 55.10 -22.25
CA ARG A 382 1.40 56.51 -22.08
C ARG A 382 2.21 57.21 -21.00
N GLU A 383 2.34 56.60 -19.82
CA GLU A 383 3.08 57.23 -18.71
C GLU A 383 4.58 57.32 -19.00
N LEU A 384 5.18 56.29 -19.62
CA LEU A 384 6.59 56.33 -20.04
C LEU A 384 6.85 57.41 -21.10
N GLU A 385 5.92 57.61 -22.03
CA GLU A 385 5.99 58.66 -23.04
C GLU A 385 5.88 60.06 -22.41
N ALA A 386 4.92 60.27 -21.51
CA ALA A 386 4.75 61.52 -20.77
C ALA A 386 6.00 61.91 -19.96
N ASN A 387 6.73 60.91 -19.45
CA ASN A 387 7.97 61.11 -18.68
C ASN A 387 9.24 61.13 -19.56
N GLY A 388 9.11 61.07 -20.88
CA GLY A 388 10.24 61.21 -21.81
C GLY A 388 11.16 59.99 -21.90
N PHE A 389 10.72 58.79 -21.49
CA PHE A 389 11.53 57.57 -21.50
C PHE A 389 11.96 57.13 -22.90
N PHE A 390 11.12 57.37 -23.91
CA PHE A 390 11.38 56.99 -25.31
C PHE A 390 12.23 58.03 -26.06
N ASN A 391 13.35 58.44 -25.48
CA ASN A 391 14.30 59.38 -26.09
C ASN A 391 15.64 58.67 -26.39
N PRO A 392 16.07 58.55 -27.68
CA PRO A 392 15.46 59.10 -28.90
C PRO A 392 14.25 58.31 -29.44
N ALA A 393 13.31 59.02 -30.08
CA ALA A 393 11.97 58.53 -30.47
C ALA A 393 11.98 57.28 -31.37
N HIS A 394 12.99 57.10 -32.22
CA HIS A 394 13.09 55.93 -33.10
C HIS A 394 13.23 54.60 -32.34
N ARG A 395 13.61 54.62 -31.05
CA ARG A 395 13.70 53.40 -30.22
C ARG A 395 12.36 52.96 -29.62
N LYS A 396 11.32 53.80 -29.68
CA LYS A 396 10.01 53.54 -29.06
C LYS A 396 9.44 52.19 -29.48
N ALA A 397 9.40 51.90 -30.77
CA ALA A 397 8.81 50.67 -31.30
C ALA A 397 9.47 49.41 -30.75
N VAL A 398 10.80 49.37 -30.76
CA VAL A 398 11.59 48.23 -30.26
C VAL A 398 11.41 48.05 -28.76
N VAL A 399 11.45 49.14 -27.99
CA VAL A 399 11.30 49.09 -26.53
C VAL A 399 9.87 48.66 -26.13
N ALA A 400 8.84 49.20 -26.79
CA ALA A 400 7.45 48.80 -26.58
C ALA A 400 7.23 47.31 -26.91
N GLN A 401 7.79 46.83 -28.02
CA GLN A 401 7.73 45.40 -28.38
C GLN A 401 8.40 44.52 -27.32
N ASN A 402 9.55 44.92 -26.79
CA ASN A 402 10.23 44.20 -25.73
C ASN A 402 9.42 44.18 -24.42
N LEU A 403 8.83 45.31 -24.03
CA LEU A 403 7.96 45.39 -22.84
C LEU A 403 6.72 44.51 -22.98
N ARG A 404 6.05 44.56 -24.14
CA ARG A 404 4.89 43.70 -24.44
C ARG A 404 5.26 42.22 -24.41
N THR A 405 6.39 41.85 -24.99
CA THR A 405 6.88 40.46 -24.97
C THR A 405 7.18 40.00 -23.55
N LEU A 406 7.87 40.83 -22.75
CA LEU A 406 8.21 40.56 -21.36
C LEU A 406 6.97 40.39 -20.47
N LEU A 407 5.96 41.23 -20.65
CA LEU A 407 4.75 41.17 -19.83
C LEU A 407 3.78 40.07 -20.30
N THR A 408 3.79 39.73 -21.59
CA THR A 408 2.93 38.65 -22.13
C THR A 408 3.41 37.26 -21.70
N ARG A 409 4.73 37.05 -21.57
CA ARG A 409 5.29 35.76 -21.06
C ARG A 409 5.08 35.53 -19.56
N MET A 410 4.60 36.55 -18.83
CA MET A 410 4.45 36.49 -17.38
C MET A 410 3.31 35.57 -16.92
N ASN A 411 2.35 35.24 -17.80
CA ASN A 411 1.13 34.50 -17.44
C ASN A 411 0.41 35.09 -16.23
N ALA A 412 0.34 36.43 -16.17
CA ALA A 412 -0.18 37.15 -15.02
C ALA A 412 -1.67 36.87 -14.77
N THR A 413 -2.04 36.87 -13.49
CA THR A 413 -3.42 36.90 -13.03
C THR A 413 -4.04 38.29 -13.20
N GLU A 414 -5.37 38.35 -13.18
CA GLU A 414 -6.11 39.63 -13.15
C GLU A 414 -5.63 40.54 -12.02
N GLN A 415 -5.39 39.98 -10.83
CA GLN A 415 -5.00 40.74 -9.64
C GLN A 415 -3.58 41.31 -9.77
N GLU A 416 -2.64 40.57 -10.37
CA GLU A 416 -1.29 41.06 -10.66
C GLU A 416 -1.31 42.19 -11.68
N VAL A 417 -2.13 42.08 -12.74
CA VAL A 417 -2.30 43.16 -13.71
C VAL A 417 -2.86 44.42 -13.04
N ARG A 418 -3.88 44.28 -12.19
CA ARG A 418 -4.43 45.41 -11.41
C ARG A 418 -3.36 46.06 -10.51
N THR A 419 -2.53 45.23 -9.89
CA THR A 419 -1.44 45.69 -9.02
C THR A 419 -0.39 46.46 -9.80
N LEU A 420 0.03 45.96 -10.97
CA LEU A 420 0.96 46.65 -11.87
C LEU A 420 0.39 47.98 -12.37
N ARG A 421 -0.90 48.04 -12.74
CA ARG A 421 -1.55 49.30 -13.10
C ARG A 421 -1.57 50.29 -11.93
N GLY A 422 -1.77 49.81 -10.70
CA GLY A 422 -1.68 50.64 -9.49
C GLY A 422 -0.26 51.19 -9.23
N ILE A 423 0.78 50.38 -9.49
CA ILE A 423 2.19 50.81 -9.42
C ILE A 423 2.45 51.91 -10.44
N VAL A 424 2.05 51.72 -11.70
CA VAL A 424 2.21 52.72 -12.77
C VAL A 424 1.53 54.03 -12.38
N ALA A 425 0.28 53.99 -11.91
CA ALA A 425 -0.45 55.18 -11.48
C ALA A 425 0.27 55.90 -10.33
N THR A 426 0.77 55.15 -9.34
CA THR A 426 1.46 55.73 -8.17
C THR A 426 2.79 56.37 -8.56
N LEU A 427 3.56 55.73 -9.44
CA LEU A 427 4.84 56.27 -9.94
C LEU A 427 4.64 57.52 -10.79
N ALA A 428 3.59 57.54 -11.64
CA ALA A 428 3.29 58.68 -12.49
C ALA A 428 2.73 59.89 -11.71
N GLN A 429 1.89 59.66 -10.69
CA GLN A 429 1.13 60.72 -10.01
C GLN A 429 1.69 61.10 -8.63
N GLY A 430 2.60 60.29 -8.07
CA GLY A 430 3.10 60.43 -6.69
C GLY A 430 2.09 60.00 -5.62
N LYS A 431 2.56 59.56 -4.45
CA LYS A 431 1.66 59.26 -3.31
C LYS A 431 1.09 60.56 -2.73
N GLY A 432 -0.15 60.92 -3.09
CA GLY A 432 -0.98 61.78 -2.23
C GLY A 432 -1.55 63.07 -2.83
N LYS A 433 -2.53 62.97 -3.74
CA LYS A 433 -3.67 63.90 -3.76
C LYS A 433 -5.01 63.25 -3.37
N ALA A 434 -5.03 61.94 -3.08
CA ALA A 434 -6.29 61.19 -2.92
C ALA A 434 -6.68 60.82 -1.48
N ARG A 435 -6.02 61.34 -0.43
CA ARG A 435 -6.47 61.07 0.97
C ARG A 435 -6.08 62.12 2.00
N LYS A 436 -6.44 63.38 1.77
CA LYS A 436 -6.77 64.37 2.82
C LYS A 436 -7.85 65.29 2.26
N GLY A 437 -9.10 64.84 2.36
CA GLY A 437 -10.24 65.74 2.25
C GLY A 437 -10.31 66.55 3.55
N ALA A 438 -10.25 67.87 3.44
CA ALA A 438 -10.83 68.76 4.43
C ALA A 438 -12.34 68.77 4.20
N GLN A 439 -13.09 68.20 5.14
CA GLN A 439 -14.35 68.70 5.70
C GLN A 439 -14.66 67.90 6.95
#